data_AF-A0A227HLS1-F1
#
_entry.id   AF-A0A227HLS1-F1
#
_cell.length_a   1.000
_cell.length_b   1.000
_cell.length_c   1.000
_cell.angle_alpha   90.00
_cell.angle_beta   90.00
_cell.angle_gamma   90.00
#
_symmetry.space_group_name_H-M   'P 1'
#
loop_
_entity.id
_entity.type
_entity.pdbx_description
1 polymer ?
#
loop_
_entity_poly.entity_id
_entity_poly.type
_entity_poly.pdbx_seq_one_letter_code
_entity_poly.pdbx_strand_id
1 'polypeptide(L)' 'HIQSFEKELKVIYGDEAFTSYPDNVKLALFDMIFNLGMPKLKDTYPKFNGHIRNGNYQQAALESKRNAVQAERNA' A
#
# COMPACT_ATOMS: atom_id res chain seq x y z
N HIS A 1 15.31 8.96 -1.71
CA HIS A 1 13.95 8.76 -1.19
C HIS A 1 13.44 7.33 -1.35
N ILE A 2 13.58 6.70 -2.52
CA ILE A 2 13.09 5.31 -2.75
C ILE A 2 13.69 4.30 -1.76
N GLN A 3 15.00 4.33 -1.50
CA GLN A 3 15.63 3.44 -0.52
C GLN A 3 15.11 3.62 0.92
N SER A 4 14.66 4.83 1.29
CA SER A 4 14.05 5.09 2.59
C SER A 4 12.65 4.46 2.67
N PHE A 5 11.85 4.64 1.61
CA PHE A 5 10.52 4.03 1.53
C PHE A 5 10.58 2.50 1.50
N GLU A 6 11.57 1.92 0.83
CA GLU A 6 11.74 0.46 0.85
C GLU A 6 11.99 -0.04 2.27
N LYS A 7 12.88 0.61 3.03
CA LYS A 7 13.13 0.27 4.44
C LYS A 7 11.86 0.41 5.29
N GLU A 8 11.11 1.48 5.11
CA GLU A 8 9.84 1.70 5.82
C GLU A 8 8.79 0.64 5.47
N LEU A 9 8.65 0.28 4.20
CA LEU A 9 7.76 -0.80 3.75
C LEU A 9 8.20 -2.15 4.34
N LYS A 10 9.49 -2.43 4.39
CA LYS A 10 10.04 -3.62 5.07
C LYS A 10 9.78 -3.61 6.58
N VAL A 11 9.72 -2.45 7.23
CA VAL A 11 9.27 -2.35 8.63
C VAL A 11 7.78 -2.65 8.77
N ILE A 12 6.94 -2.23 7.82
CA ILE A 12 5.50 -2.51 7.87
C ILE A 12 5.21 -3.99 7.59
N TYR A 13 5.81 -4.56 6.55
CA TYR A 13 5.42 -5.89 6.02
C TYR A 13 6.38 -7.02 6.38
N GLY A 14 7.59 -6.71 6.84
CA GLY A 14 8.70 -7.64 7.03
C GLY A 14 9.60 -7.69 5.78
N ASP A 15 10.92 -7.82 5.98
CA ASP A 15 11.91 -7.78 4.88
C ASP A 15 11.72 -8.94 3.90
N GLU A 16 11.66 -10.18 4.43
CA GLU A 16 11.48 -11.39 3.62
C GLU A 16 10.14 -11.39 2.88
N ALA A 17 9.06 -11.09 3.60
CA ALA A 17 7.72 -11.01 3.02
C ALA A 17 7.64 -9.95 1.92
N PHE A 18 8.09 -8.72 2.20
CA PHE A 18 8.09 -7.64 1.21
C PHE A 18 8.91 -8.00 -0.03
N THR A 19 10.09 -8.60 0.15
CA THR A 19 10.95 -9.02 -0.95
C THR A 19 10.30 -10.11 -1.82
N SER A 20 9.46 -10.96 -1.22
CA SER A 20 8.71 -12.00 -1.95
C SER A 20 7.47 -11.48 -2.68
N TYR A 21 7.00 -10.26 -2.41
CA TYR A 21 5.80 -9.75 -3.08
C TYR A 21 5.99 -9.57 -4.59
N PRO A 22 4.92 -9.76 -5.38
CA PRO A 22 4.94 -9.47 -6.81
C PRO A 22 5.33 -8.01 -7.10
N ASP A 23 6.01 -7.76 -8.22
CA ASP A 23 6.53 -6.43 -8.56
C ASP A 23 5.43 -5.37 -8.67
N ASN A 24 4.27 -5.72 -9.23
CA ASN A 24 3.12 -4.82 -9.30
C ASN A 24 2.57 -4.46 -7.91
N VAL A 25 2.64 -5.37 -6.94
CA VAL A 25 2.25 -5.10 -5.54
C VAL A 25 3.27 -4.16 -4.90
N LYS A 26 4.57 -4.41 -5.08
CA LYS A 26 5.63 -3.52 -4.58
C LYS A 26 5.49 -2.11 -5.14
N LEU A 27 5.24 -1.96 -6.45
CA LEU A 27 5.00 -0.67 -7.09
C LEU A 27 3.80 0.06 -6.47
N ALA A 28 2.67 -0.62 -6.26
CA ALA A 28 1.51 -0.04 -5.60
C ALA A 28 1.80 0.39 -4.14
N LEU A 29 2.62 -0.38 -3.42
CA LEU A 29 3.05 -0.01 -2.06
C LEU A 29 3.98 1.21 -2.05
N PHE A 30 4.88 1.33 -3.03
CA PHE A 30 5.68 2.52 -3.24
C PHE A 30 4.83 3.75 -3.55
N ASP A 31 3.80 3.61 -4.39
CA ASP A 31 2.86 4.70 -4.67
C ASP A 31 2.10 5.11 -3.40
N MET A 32 1.63 4.15 -2.61
CA MET A 32 0.91 4.42 -1.36
C MET A 32 1.79 5.15 -0.36
N ILE A 33 3.02 4.68 -0.11
CA ILE A 33 3.92 5.32 0.86
C ILE A 33 4.45 6.66 0.37
N PHE A 34 4.65 6.85 -0.95
CA PHE A 34 5.01 8.14 -1.53
C PHE A 34 3.91 9.18 -1.32
N ASN A 35 2.65 8.81 -1.52
CA ASN A 35 1.51 9.72 -1.40
C ASN A 35 1.10 10.01 0.05
N LEU A 36 1.27 9.05 0.95
CA LEU A 36 0.74 9.11 2.32
C LEU A 36 1.83 9.33 3.37
N GLY A 37 3.05 8.87 3.12
CA GLY A 37 4.07 8.62 4.13
C GLY A 37 3.79 7.38 4.96
N MET A 38 4.84 6.85 5.61
CA MET A 38 4.76 5.65 6.45
C MET A 38 3.68 5.70 7.53
N PRO A 39 3.53 6.78 8.34
CA PRO A 39 2.60 6.77 9.45
C PRO A 39 1.15 6.60 8.97
N LYS A 40 0.75 7.36 7.94
CA LYS A 40 -0.62 7.27 7.39
C LYS A 40 -0.88 5.91 6.74
N LEU A 41 0.08 5.38 5.98
CA LEU A 41 -0.06 4.05 5.40
C LEU A 41 -0.26 2.98 6.48
N LYS A 42 0.54 3.02 7.55
CA LYS A 42 0.47 2.05 8.64
C LYS A 42 -0.82 2.15 9.44
N ASP A 43 -1.18 3.37 9.86
CA ASP A 43 -2.19 3.57 10.91
C ASP A 43 -3.60 3.81 10.34
N THR A 44 -3.71 4.36 9.12
CA THR A 44 -5.03 4.67 8.52
C THR A 44 -5.57 3.55 7.63
N TYR A 45 -4.72 2.64 7.17
CA TYR A 45 -5.10 1.58 6.22
C TYR A 45 -4.89 0.15 6.79
N PRO A 46 -5.40 -0.18 8.00
CA PRO A 46 -5.15 -1.47 8.63
C PRO A 46 -5.71 -2.66 7.83
N LYS A 47 -6.87 -2.51 7.18
CA LYS A 47 -7.48 -3.56 6.33
C LYS A 47 -6.67 -3.83 5.07
N PHE A 48 -6.29 -2.77 4.35
CA PHE A 48 -5.38 -2.85 3.21
C PHE A 48 -4.10 -3.59 3.59
N ASN A 49 -3.43 -3.16 4.67
CA ASN A 49 -2.20 -3.76 5.13
C ASN A 49 -2.39 -5.25 5.52
N GLY A 50 -3.55 -5.61 6.08
CA GLY A 50 -3.92 -6.99 6.37
C GLY A 50 -4.07 -7.84 5.11
N HIS A 51 -4.76 -7.31 4.09
CA HIS A 51 -4.90 -7.99 2.80
C HIS A 51 -3.57 -8.18 2.08
N ILE A 52 -2.67 -7.20 2.11
CA ILE A 52 -1.31 -7.31 1.55
C ILE A 52 -0.56 -8.47 2.23
N ARG A 53 -0.56 -8.52 3.57
CA ARG A 53 0.13 -9.58 4.33
C ARG A 53 -0.41 -10.98 4.03
N ASN A 54 -1.72 -11.08 3.77
CA ASN A 54 -2.38 -12.35 3.48
C ASN A 54 -2.35 -12.73 1.98
N GLY A 55 -1.69 -11.95 1.12
CA GLY A 55 -1.66 -12.19 -0.33
C GLY A 55 -2.99 -11.89 -1.06
N ASN A 56 -3.96 -11.29 -0.36
CA ASN A 56 -5.28 -10.96 -0.89
C ASN A 56 -5.26 -9.63 -1.67
N TYR A 57 -4.40 -9.52 -2.67
CA TYR A 57 -4.11 -8.26 -3.36
C TYR A 57 -5.32 -7.63 -4.05
N GLN A 58 -6.29 -8.43 -4.49
CA GLN A 58 -7.54 -7.91 -5.05
C GLN A 58 -8.35 -7.15 -4.00
N GLN A 59 -8.43 -7.66 -2.77
CA GLN A 59 -9.12 -7.00 -1.66
C GLN A 59 -8.32 -5.76 -1.20
N ALA A 60 -6.98 -5.86 -1.17
CA ALA A 60 -6.13 -4.69 -0.93
C ALA A 60 -6.43 -3.57 -1.95
N ALA A 61 -6.54 -3.89 -3.24
CA ALA A 61 -6.86 -2.89 -4.26
C ALA A 61 -8.25 -2.24 -4.09
N LEU A 62 -9.20 -2.89 -3.41
CA LEU A 62 -10.49 -2.29 -3.07
C LEU A 62 -10.36 -1.32 -1.89
N GLU A 63 -9.60 -1.71 -0.86
CA GLU A 63 -9.34 -0.90 0.34
C GLU A 63 -8.38 0.28 0.10
N SER A 64 -7.59 0.26 -0.98
CA SER A 64 -6.72 1.37 -1.38
C SER A 64 -7.43 2.46 -2.20
N LYS A 65 -8.67 2.21 -2.64
CA LYS A 65 -9.47 3.21 -3.35
C LYS A 65 -9.78 4.37 -2.41
N ARG A 66 -9.23 5.56 -2.72
CA ARG A 66 -9.58 6.81 -2.05
C ARG A 66 -11.10 7.00 -2.09
N ASN A 67 -11.75 7.04 -0.92
CA ASN A 67 -13.11 7.58 -0.76
C ASN A 67 -13.22 9.08 -1.06
N ALA A 68 -12.31 9.68 -1.83
CA ALA A 68 -12.20 11.12 -2.03
C ALA A 68 -11.70 11.50 -3.45
N VAL A 69 -12.24 10.84 -4.47
CA VAL A 69 -12.43 11.50 -5.77
C VAL A 69 -13.91 11.38 -6.06
N GLN A 70 -14.62 12.50 -5.90
CA GLN A 70 -16.03 12.65 -6.25
C GLN A 70 -16.35 11.91 -7.54
N ALA A 71 -17.50 11.25 -7.54
CA ALA A 71 -18.18 10.75 -8.72
C ALA A 71 -18.64 11.90 -9.67
N GLU A 72 -17.80 12.91 -9.91
CA GLU A 72 -18.05 14.10 -10.75
C GLU A 72 -17.03 14.22 -11.90
N ARG A 73 -16.65 13.10 -12.50
CA ARG A 73 -16.00 13.10 -13.83
C ARG A 73 -16.65 12.14 -14.83
N ASN A 74 -17.89 11.74 -14.58
CA ASN A 74 -18.79 11.14 -15.56
C ASN A 74 -20.10 11.95 -15.56
N ALA A 75 -20.05 13.15 -16.14
CA ALA A 75 -21.21 13.90 -16.59
C ALA A 75 -20.99 14.25 -18.06
#